data_AF-A0A420IX18-F1
#
_entry.id   AF-A0A420IX18-F1
#
_cell.length_a   1.000
_cell.length_b   1.000
_cell.length_c   1.000
_cell.angle_alpha   90.00
_cell.angle_beta   90.00
_cell.angle_gamma   90.00
#
_symmetry.space_group_name_H-M   'P 1'
#
loop_
_entity.id
_entity.type
_entity.pdbx_description
1 polymer ?
#
loop_
_entity_poly.entity_id
_entity_poly.type
_entity_poly.pdbx_seq_one_letter_code
_entity_poly.pdbx_strand_id
1 'polypeptide(L)'
;MHTTSFIVLILTTLAEARFGQENGNGAIEKITALGDLGQPGQAATLAGGSIGLLLAAANPCKKLERADEIVEALGDSERVIEAARGLAAAEINFNPFATSVPSICAEPSLPKTEALRGVAPLIDPAVVGSETENKNSAESTKTPFDAKGLSQADVMVAHGFSNFTAVKLDGTKIDAKSLDAAKTNGGAISSSTDKINDDKKENEKNENDSKSSSAASSKDDEKN
;
A
#
# COMPACT_ATOMS: atom_id res chain seq x y z
N MET A 1 44.17 15.49 28.23
CA MET A 1 42.78 15.18 28.65
C MET A 1 41.82 15.53 27.52
N HIS A 2 41.78 14.78 26.41
CA HIS A 2 40.91 15.08 25.25
C HIS A 2 40.27 13.84 24.61
N THR A 3 40.21 12.73 25.33
CA THR A 3 39.68 11.45 24.79
C THR A 3 38.25 11.18 25.24
N THR A 4 37.73 11.92 26.22
CA THR A 4 36.40 11.69 26.80
C THR A 4 35.25 12.39 26.06
N SER A 5 35.53 13.42 25.26
CA SER A 5 34.49 14.23 24.61
C SER A 5 34.03 13.72 23.25
N PHE A 6 34.80 12.84 22.58
CA PHE A 6 34.43 12.30 21.26
C PHE A 6 33.47 11.10 21.34
N ILE A 7 33.50 10.32 22.43
CA ILE A 7 32.65 9.13 22.57
C ILE A 7 31.20 9.52 22.88
N VAL A 8 30.97 10.61 23.62
CA VAL A 8 29.61 11.05 24.01
C VAL A 8 28.80 11.56 22.81
N LEU A 9 29.44 12.14 21.79
CA LEU A 9 28.76 12.76 20.65
C LEU A 9 28.29 11.73 19.59
N ILE A 10 28.87 10.52 19.60
CA ILE A 10 28.49 9.42 18.67
C ILE A 10 27.32 8.61 19.23
N LEU A 11 27.16 8.54 20.56
CA LEU A 11 26.07 7.78 21.18
C LEU A 11 24.70 8.49 21.07
N THR A 12 24.65 9.82 21.02
CA THR A 12 23.37 10.55 20.90
C THR A 12 22.76 10.41 19.51
N THR A 13 23.56 10.45 18.44
CA THR A 13 23.05 10.33 17.06
C THR A 13 22.50 8.93 16.75
N LEU A 14 23.06 7.89 17.37
CA LEU A 14 22.55 6.51 17.24
C LEU A 14 21.25 6.30 18.03
N ALA A 15 21.09 6.98 19.17
CA ALA A 15 19.86 6.94 19.96
C ALA A 15 18.72 7.70 19.26
N GLU A 16 18.99 8.88 18.69
CA GLU A 16 18.03 9.64 17.89
C GLU A 16 17.62 8.89 16.62
N ALA A 17 18.53 8.15 15.97
CA ALA A 17 18.20 7.37 14.78
C ALA A 17 17.29 6.17 15.09
N ARG A 18 17.44 5.51 16.25
CA ARG A 18 16.60 4.37 16.65
C ARG A 18 15.27 4.83 17.27
N PHE A 19 15.27 5.81 18.18
CA PHE A 19 14.02 6.35 18.76
C PHE A 19 13.23 7.22 17.78
N GLY A 20 13.92 7.93 16.87
CA GLY A 20 13.30 8.74 15.83
C GLY A 20 12.47 7.88 14.90
N GLN A 21 12.92 6.68 14.54
CA GLN A 21 12.14 5.76 13.73
C GLN A 21 10.93 5.18 14.50
N GLU A 22 11.10 4.84 15.78
CA GLU A 22 10.05 4.25 16.64
C GLU A 22 8.89 5.21 16.98
N ASN A 23 9.11 6.53 16.91
CA ASN A 23 8.05 7.56 17.02
C ASN A 23 7.53 8.02 15.65
N GLY A 24 7.68 7.22 14.59
CA GLY A 24 7.19 7.56 13.26
C GLY A 24 8.01 8.63 12.54
N ASN A 25 9.32 8.63 12.74
CA ASN A 25 10.28 9.52 12.05
C ASN A 25 9.98 11.01 12.24
N GLY A 26 9.64 11.41 13.47
CA GLY A 26 9.28 12.80 13.80
C GLY A 26 7.81 13.15 13.56
N ALA A 27 6.99 12.23 13.05
CA ALA A 27 5.59 12.50 12.74
C ALA A 27 4.77 12.80 14.00
N ILE A 28 4.98 12.06 15.09
CA ILE A 28 4.25 12.24 16.35
C ILE A 28 4.56 13.60 16.97
N GLU A 29 5.83 14.02 16.94
CA GLU A 29 6.27 15.34 17.39
C GLU A 29 5.67 16.45 16.51
N LYS A 30 5.65 16.28 15.18
CA LYS A 30 5.02 17.23 14.26
C LYS A 30 3.52 17.37 14.50
N ILE A 31 2.80 16.27 14.73
CA ILE A 31 1.37 16.33 15.07
C ILE A 31 1.17 17.06 16.40
N THR A 32 1.99 16.76 17.41
CA THR A 32 1.92 17.42 18.73
C THR A 32 2.14 18.93 18.62
N ALA A 33 3.04 19.36 17.73
CA ALA A 33 3.34 20.78 17.49
C ALA A 33 2.18 21.55 16.85
N LEU A 34 1.14 20.87 16.34
CA LEU A 34 -0.10 21.48 15.83
C LEU A 34 -1.09 21.86 16.94
N GLY A 35 -0.64 21.95 18.20
CA GLY A 35 -1.49 22.22 19.37
C GLY A 35 -2.23 23.57 19.33
N ASP A 36 -1.87 24.46 18.41
CA ASP A 36 -2.58 25.71 18.14
C ASP A 36 -3.74 25.55 17.14
N LEU A 37 -3.96 24.35 16.59
CA LEU A 37 -5.07 24.00 15.71
C LEU A 37 -6.11 23.13 16.41
N GLY A 38 -7.35 23.21 15.93
CA GLY A 38 -8.47 22.44 16.46
C GLY A 38 -8.87 22.86 17.88
N GLN A 39 -9.45 21.93 18.63
CA GLN A 39 -9.81 22.11 20.03
C GLN A 39 -8.57 21.98 20.94
N PRO A 40 -8.56 22.64 22.12
CA PRO A 40 -7.47 22.49 23.09
C PRO A 40 -7.18 21.02 23.41
N GLY A 41 -5.93 20.60 23.19
CA GLY A 41 -5.48 19.22 23.43
C GLY A 41 -5.85 18.21 22.34
N GLN A 42 -6.55 18.60 21.28
CA GLN A 42 -6.95 17.71 20.19
C GLN A 42 -5.74 17.17 19.44
N ALA A 43 -4.79 18.03 19.05
CA ALA A 43 -3.56 17.60 18.37
C ALA A 43 -2.71 16.63 19.22
N ALA A 44 -2.59 16.90 20.54
CA ALA A 44 -1.89 16.01 21.46
C ALA A 44 -2.59 14.65 21.62
N THR A 45 -3.92 14.65 21.66
CA THR A 45 -4.73 13.41 21.67
C THR A 45 -4.56 12.63 20.38
N LEU A 46 -4.55 13.33 19.24
CA LEU A 46 -4.30 12.75 17.92
C LEU A 46 -2.93 12.08 17.86
N ALA A 47 -1.88 12.81 18.24
CA ALA A 47 -0.51 12.30 18.32
C ALA A 47 -0.38 11.09 19.24
N GLY A 48 -0.88 11.18 20.48
CA GLY A 48 -0.78 10.09 21.45
C GLY A 48 -1.46 8.80 21.00
N GLY A 49 -2.65 8.91 20.38
CA GLY A 49 -3.34 7.73 19.84
C GLY A 49 -2.67 7.12 18.60
N SER A 50 -1.86 7.90 17.86
CA SER A 50 -1.12 7.38 16.70
C SER A 50 0.04 6.45 17.08
N ILE A 51 0.62 6.59 18.28
CA ILE A 51 1.73 5.75 18.74
C ILE A 51 1.34 4.26 18.73
N GLY A 52 0.14 3.95 19.21
CA GLY A 52 -0.37 2.56 19.23
C GLY A 52 -0.53 1.94 17.85
N LEU A 53 -0.67 2.76 16.80
CA LEU A 53 -0.82 2.33 15.42
C LEU A 53 0.52 2.04 14.72
N LEU A 54 1.64 2.40 15.36
CA LEU A 54 2.99 2.11 14.88
C LEU A 54 3.58 0.83 15.51
N LEU A 55 2.81 0.16 16.37
CA LEU A 55 3.22 -1.07 17.04
C LEU A 55 2.94 -2.31 16.17
N ALA A 56 3.69 -3.38 16.39
CA ALA A 56 3.68 -4.61 15.60
C ALA A 56 2.35 -5.32 15.41
N ALA A 57 1.41 -5.18 16.34
CA ALA A 57 0.10 -5.82 16.23
C ALA A 57 -0.96 -4.92 15.56
N ALA A 58 -0.61 -3.67 15.22
CA ALA A 58 -1.55 -2.72 14.65
C ALA A 58 -1.92 -3.10 13.20
N ASN A 59 -3.17 -2.85 12.83
CA ASN A 59 -3.59 -2.94 11.44
C ASN A 59 -3.03 -1.72 10.68
N PRO A 60 -2.26 -1.91 9.59
CA PRO A 60 -1.61 -0.82 8.87
C PRO A 60 -2.59 0.17 8.24
N CYS A 61 -3.81 -0.25 7.90
CA CYS A 61 -4.82 0.64 7.36
C CYS A 61 -5.36 1.62 8.40
N LYS A 62 -5.37 1.25 9.69
CA LYS A 62 -5.78 2.16 10.77
C LYS A 62 -4.83 3.34 10.94
N LYS A 63 -3.54 3.16 10.63
CA LYS A 63 -2.57 4.27 10.55
C LYS A 63 -2.97 5.30 9.49
N LEU A 64 -3.45 4.85 8.33
CA LEU A 64 -3.90 5.73 7.25
C LEU A 64 -5.21 6.43 7.59
N GLU A 65 -6.17 5.73 8.22
CA GLU A 65 -7.37 6.38 8.76
C GLU A 65 -7.03 7.46 9.78
N ARG A 66 -6.03 7.22 10.63
CA ARG A 66 -5.57 8.22 11.61
C ARG A 66 -4.92 9.42 10.94
N ALA A 67 -4.18 9.22 9.86
CA ALA A 67 -3.63 10.31 9.07
C ALA A 67 -4.75 11.16 8.44
N ASP A 68 -5.82 10.54 7.93
CA ASP A 68 -7.01 11.25 7.46
C ASP A 68 -7.70 12.01 8.61
N GLU A 69 -7.89 11.38 9.77
CA GLU A 69 -8.52 11.99 10.94
C GLU A 69 -7.75 13.25 11.41
N ILE A 70 -6.42 13.25 11.31
CA ILE A 70 -5.59 14.43 11.62
C ILE A 70 -5.92 15.59 10.69
N VAL A 71 -6.05 15.34 9.39
CA VAL A 71 -6.41 16.38 8.41
C VAL A 71 -7.84 16.86 8.62
N GLU A 72 -8.77 15.94 8.85
CA GLU A 72 -10.18 16.27 9.13
C GLU A 72 -10.33 17.13 10.39
N ALA A 73 -9.62 16.78 11.45
CA ALA A 73 -9.72 17.43 12.76
C ALA A 73 -9.00 18.77 12.85
N LEU A 74 -7.83 18.90 12.21
CA LEU A 74 -6.95 20.06 12.38
C LEU A 74 -6.92 20.97 11.14
N GLY A 75 -7.57 20.57 10.05
CA GLY A 75 -7.61 21.28 8.77
C GLY A 75 -6.54 20.82 7.78
N ASP A 76 -6.49 21.45 6.61
CA ASP A 76 -5.68 21.04 5.46
C ASP A 76 -4.46 21.95 5.20
N SER A 77 -4.06 22.76 6.19
CA SER A 77 -2.86 23.60 6.07
C SER A 77 -1.62 22.74 5.79
N GLU A 78 -0.63 23.31 5.12
CA GLU A 78 0.59 22.59 4.71
C GLU A 78 1.27 21.83 5.85
N ARG A 79 1.36 22.44 7.05
CA ARG A 79 1.93 21.79 8.25
C ARG A 79 1.11 20.59 8.74
N VAL A 80 -0.21 20.60 8.57
CA VAL A 80 -1.07 19.46 8.93
C VAL A 80 -0.87 18.33 7.93
N ILE A 81 -0.90 18.66 6.64
CA ILE A 81 -0.64 17.69 5.57
C ILE A 81 0.75 17.07 5.73
N GLU A 82 1.78 17.87 6.02
CA GLU A 82 3.14 17.38 6.27
C GLU A 82 3.20 16.42 7.47
N ALA A 83 2.54 16.76 8.58
CA ALA A 83 2.49 15.91 9.77
C ALA A 83 1.74 14.59 9.51
N ALA A 84 0.56 14.66 8.87
CA ALA A 84 -0.24 13.49 8.51
C ALA A 84 0.47 12.61 7.48
N ARG A 85 1.18 13.21 6.52
CA ARG A 85 2.00 12.49 5.55
C ARG A 85 3.18 11.79 6.22
N GLY A 86 3.81 12.44 7.20
CA GLY A 86 4.82 11.81 8.05
C GLY A 86 4.27 10.56 8.74
N LEU A 87 3.04 10.60 9.26
CA LEU A 87 2.41 9.42 9.87
C LEU A 87 2.08 8.33 8.84
N ALA A 88 1.63 8.68 7.64
CA ALA A 88 1.40 7.72 6.56
C ALA A 88 2.71 7.01 6.13
N ALA A 89 3.82 7.76 6.12
CA ALA A 89 5.17 7.29 5.81
C ALA A 89 5.86 6.56 6.99
N ALA A 90 5.37 6.72 8.22
CA ALA A 90 5.97 6.10 9.39
C ALA A 90 5.99 4.56 9.24
N GLU A 91 7.09 3.94 9.65
CA GLU A 91 7.16 2.50 9.76
C GLU A 91 6.24 1.99 10.88
N ILE A 92 5.65 0.82 10.66
CA ILE A 92 5.05 0.03 11.75
C ILE A 92 6.09 -0.99 12.16
N ASN A 93 6.53 -0.92 13.41
CA ASN A 93 7.49 -1.86 13.98
C ASN A 93 6.95 -3.29 13.84
N PHE A 94 7.79 -4.31 13.65
CA PHE A 94 7.36 -5.71 13.68
C PHE A 94 8.34 -6.55 14.50
N ASN A 95 7.85 -7.67 15.07
CA ASN A 95 8.72 -8.57 15.82
C ASN A 95 9.49 -9.49 14.85
N PRO A 96 10.83 -9.33 14.68
CA PRO A 96 11.62 -10.14 13.75
C PRO A 96 11.70 -11.63 14.15
N PHE A 97 11.33 -11.98 15.38
CA PHE A 97 11.22 -13.38 15.83
C PHE A 97 9.91 -14.04 15.40
N ALA A 98 8.89 -13.27 15.00
CA ALA A 98 7.58 -13.77 14.61
C ALA A 98 7.30 -13.62 13.11
N THR A 99 7.83 -12.57 12.48
CA THR A 99 7.75 -12.31 11.03
C THR A 99 9.03 -11.65 10.55
N SER A 100 9.44 -11.90 9.32
CA SER A 100 10.61 -11.28 8.70
C SER A 100 10.27 -10.10 7.77
N VAL A 101 8.98 -9.79 7.65
CA VAL A 101 8.47 -8.74 6.76
C VAL A 101 7.36 -7.94 7.45
N PRO A 102 7.21 -6.65 7.11
CA PRO A 102 6.18 -5.79 7.67
C PRO A 102 4.80 -6.09 7.09
N SER A 103 3.76 -5.51 7.71
CA SER A 103 2.40 -5.50 7.18
C SER A 103 2.06 -4.13 6.58
N ILE A 104 1.47 -4.12 5.39
CA ILE A 104 1.16 -2.89 4.63
C ILE A 104 -0.31 -2.84 4.29
N CYS A 105 -0.90 -1.65 4.33
CA CYS A 105 -2.32 -1.48 4.03
C CYS A 105 -2.63 -1.77 2.55
N ALA A 106 -3.55 -2.70 2.32
CA ALA A 106 -4.04 -3.11 0.99
C ALA A 106 -5.46 -2.62 0.69
N GLU A 107 -5.92 -1.58 1.40
CA GLU A 107 -7.26 -1.00 1.23
C GLU A 107 -7.21 0.14 0.19
N PRO A 108 -7.78 -0.01 -1.02
CA PRO A 108 -7.67 1.00 -2.07
C PRO A 108 -8.43 2.29 -1.79
N SER A 109 -9.36 2.26 -0.83
CA SER A 109 -10.11 3.44 -0.40
C SER A 109 -9.35 4.33 0.59
N LEU A 110 -8.15 3.92 1.02
CA LEU A 110 -7.33 4.64 1.99
C LEU A 110 -5.93 5.03 1.43
N PRO A 111 -5.37 6.17 1.86
CA PRO A 111 -6.05 7.23 2.62
C PRO A 111 -7.10 7.95 1.75
N LYS A 112 -8.10 8.56 2.39
CA LYS A 112 -9.17 9.32 1.72
C LYS A 112 -8.69 10.70 1.29
N THR A 113 -7.77 11.28 2.05
CA THR A 113 -7.19 12.59 1.76
C THR A 113 -6.25 12.45 0.57
N GLU A 114 -6.61 13.07 -0.57
CA GLU A 114 -5.84 12.98 -1.82
C GLU A 114 -4.36 13.38 -1.64
N ALA A 115 -4.06 14.38 -0.81
CA ALA A 115 -2.69 14.82 -0.54
C ALA A 115 -1.82 13.80 0.24
N LEU A 116 -2.42 12.74 0.78
CA LEU A 116 -1.74 11.64 1.49
C LEU A 116 -1.64 10.36 0.64
N ARG A 117 -2.34 10.27 -0.49
CA ARG A 117 -2.30 9.08 -1.35
C ARG A 117 -0.96 8.97 -2.05
N GLY A 118 -0.46 7.75 -2.22
CA GLY A 118 0.82 7.51 -2.89
C GLY A 118 2.05 7.66 -2.00
N VAL A 119 1.87 7.77 -0.69
CA VAL A 119 2.96 7.80 0.28
C VAL A 119 3.38 6.38 0.63
N ALA A 120 4.63 6.05 0.31
CA ALA A 120 5.28 4.80 0.69
C ALA A 120 5.77 4.88 2.15
N PRO A 121 5.54 3.84 2.97
CA PRO A 121 6.05 3.80 4.34
C PRO A 121 7.52 3.39 4.38
N LEU A 122 8.22 3.81 5.42
CA LEU A 122 9.53 3.29 5.78
C LEU A 122 9.44 1.80 6.15
N ILE A 123 10.56 1.11 5.97
CA ILE A 123 10.75 -0.32 6.21
C ILE A 123 12.05 -0.54 6.99
N ASP A 124 12.02 -1.44 7.98
CA ASP A 124 13.20 -1.82 8.77
C ASP A 124 14.36 -2.16 7.82
N PRO A 125 15.54 -1.54 7.99
CA PRO A 125 16.72 -1.80 7.17
C PRO A 125 17.13 -3.28 7.07
N ALA A 126 16.75 -4.13 8.03
CA ALA A 126 16.99 -5.57 8.02
C ALA A 126 16.10 -6.34 7.02
N VAL A 127 15.01 -5.74 6.53
CA VAL A 127 14.16 -6.35 5.49
C VAL A 127 14.85 -6.26 4.14
N VAL A 128 14.93 -7.39 3.43
CA VAL A 128 15.51 -7.41 2.07
C VAL A 128 14.74 -6.47 1.15
N GLY A 129 15.45 -5.56 0.48
CA GLY A 129 14.88 -4.55 -0.41
C GLY A 129 14.47 -3.24 0.29
N SER A 130 14.71 -3.10 1.59
CA SER A 130 14.41 -1.90 2.38
C SER A 130 15.08 -0.63 1.85
N GLU A 131 16.28 -0.72 1.26
CA GLU A 131 16.96 0.45 0.68
C GLU A 131 16.14 1.10 -0.44
N THR A 132 15.61 0.28 -1.36
CA THR A 132 14.73 0.75 -2.45
C THR A 132 13.49 1.41 -1.87
N GLU A 133 12.84 0.77 -0.90
CA GLU A 133 11.58 1.28 -0.35
C GLU A 133 11.77 2.51 0.54
N ASN A 134 12.85 2.57 1.31
CA ASN A 134 13.16 3.75 2.11
C ASN A 134 13.52 4.96 1.23
N LYS A 135 14.09 4.73 0.04
CA LYS A 135 14.22 5.77 -0.98
C LYS A 135 12.86 6.20 -1.52
N ASN A 136 11.98 5.25 -1.87
CA ASN A 136 10.61 5.53 -2.32
C ASN A 136 9.82 6.32 -1.25
N SER A 137 9.96 5.97 0.02
CA SER A 137 9.33 6.66 1.15
C SER A 137 9.85 8.09 1.28
N ALA A 138 11.17 8.31 1.19
CA ALA A 138 11.77 9.64 1.25
C ALA A 138 11.33 10.55 0.08
N GLU A 139 11.13 9.98 -1.11
CA GLU A 139 10.62 10.70 -2.28
C GLU A 139 9.12 11.01 -2.14
N SER A 140 8.31 9.99 -1.86
CA SER A 140 6.85 10.11 -1.76
C SER A 140 6.37 10.94 -0.57
N THR A 141 7.15 11.04 0.51
CA THR A 141 6.85 11.95 1.62
C THR A 141 6.97 13.42 1.20
N LYS A 142 7.78 13.74 0.20
CA LYS A 142 7.88 15.10 -0.35
C LYS A 142 6.83 15.30 -1.44
N THR A 143 6.76 14.36 -2.37
CA THR A 143 5.85 14.39 -3.51
C THR A 143 5.26 13.00 -3.69
N PRO A 144 4.03 12.77 -3.20
CA PRO A 144 3.42 11.45 -3.27
C PRO A 144 3.31 10.94 -4.71
N PHE A 145 3.43 9.63 -4.87
CA PHE A 145 3.26 9.00 -6.18
C PHE A 145 1.81 9.08 -6.66
N ASP A 146 1.59 8.95 -7.96
CA ASP A 146 0.22 8.77 -8.46
C ASP A 146 -0.32 7.43 -7.97
N ALA A 147 -1.40 7.49 -7.19
CA ALA A 147 -1.99 6.35 -6.51
C ALA A 147 -3.50 6.30 -6.66
N LYS A 148 -4.04 6.89 -7.74
CA LYS A 148 -5.49 6.92 -7.94
C LYS A 148 -6.09 5.51 -8.00
N GLY A 149 -6.87 5.16 -6.98
CA GLY A 149 -7.50 3.84 -6.87
C GLY A 149 -6.53 2.71 -6.49
N LEU A 150 -5.33 3.07 -6.02
CA LEU A 150 -4.33 2.16 -5.49
C LEU A 150 -4.34 2.21 -3.96
N SER A 151 -4.11 1.06 -3.33
CA SER A 151 -3.75 0.99 -1.92
C SER A 151 -2.28 1.35 -1.71
N GLN A 152 -1.88 1.61 -0.46
CA GLN A 152 -0.45 1.80 -0.14
C GLN A 152 0.39 0.59 -0.59
N ALA A 153 -0.12 -0.63 -0.42
CA ALA A 153 0.54 -1.85 -0.89
C ALA A 153 0.71 -1.91 -2.42
N ASP A 154 -0.32 -1.52 -3.18
CA ASP A 154 -0.24 -1.46 -4.65
C ASP A 154 0.83 -0.47 -5.11
N VAL A 155 0.93 0.69 -4.42
CA VAL A 155 1.95 1.70 -4.69
C VAL A 155 3.35 1.13 -4.48
N MET A 156 3.61 0.46 -3.35
CA MET A 156 4.93 -0.13 -3.08
C MET A 156 5.32 -1.15 -4.15
N VAL A 157 4.38 -2.01 -4.55
CA VAL A 157 4.60 -3.02 -5.60
C VAL A 157 4.88 -2.37 -6.95
N ALA A 158 4.12 -1.34 -7.33
CA ALA A 158 4.36 -0.59 -8.56
C ALA A 158 5.72 0.12 -8.58
N HIS A 159 6.26 0.45 -7.40
CA HIS A 159 7.57 1.07 -7.22
C HIS A 159 8.68 0.08 -6.83
N GLY A 160 8.47 -1.21 -7.08
CA GLY A 160 9.51 -2.24 -7.07
C GLY A 160 9.78 -2.89 -5.71
N PHE A 161 8.93 -2.69 -4.72
CA PHE A 161 9.02 -3.36 -3.43
C PHE A 161 7.79 -4.23 -3.16
N SER A 162 8.00 -5.53 -2.91
CA SER A 162 6.92 -6.48 -2.64
C SER A 162 7.22 -7.41 -1.45
N ASN A 163 8.24 -7.09 -0.64
CA ASN A 163 8.67 -7.93 0.47
C ASN A 163 7.92 -7.58 1.76
N PHE A 164 6.61 -7.79 1.74
CA PHE A 164 5.68 -7.46 2.82
C PHE A 164 4.45 -8.37 2.82
N THR A 165 3.67 -8.32 3.90
CA THR A 165 2.31 -8.89 3.95
C THR A 165 1.29 -7.79 3.70
N ALA A 166 0.45 -7.91 2.67
CA ALA A 166 -0.63 -6.95 2.46
C ALA A 166 -1.81 -7.28 3.40
N VAL A 167 -2.42 -6.26 4.00
CA VAL A 167 -3.50 -6.42 4.98
C VAL A 167 -4.62 -5.44 4.69
N LYS A 168 -5.86 -5.93 4.59
CA LYS A 168 -7.07 -5.09 4.45
C LYS A 168 -7.52 -4.53 5.79
N LEU A 169 -8.46 -3.60 5.75
CA LEU A 169 -9.02 -2.98 6.95
C LEU A 169 -9.70 -3.98 7.90
N ASP A 170 -10.29 -5.05 7.37
CA ASP A 170 -10.90 -6.15 8.14
C ASP A 170 -9.88 -7.17 8.69
N GLY A 171 -8.58 -6.97 8.40
CA GLY A 171 -7.49 -7.85 8.81
C GLY A 171 -7.19 -8.99 7.84
N THR A 172 -7.94 -9.11 6.73
CA THR A 172 -7.67 -10.10 5.68
C THR A 172 -6.29 -9.88 5.10
N LYS A 173 -5.48 -10.94 5.05
CA LYS A 173 -4.14 -10.92 4.45
C LYS A 173 -4.23 -11.25 2.96
N ILE A 174 -3.45 -10.53 2.16
CA ILE A 174 -3.29 -10.73 0.72
C ILE A 174 -1.80 -10.98 0.44
N ASP A 175 -1.50 -11.88 -0.48
CA ASP A 175 -0.13 -12.06 -0.96
C ASP A 175 0.28 -10.80 -1.75
N ALA A 176 1.42 -10.19 -1.39
CA ALA A 176 1.93 -9.03 -2.11
C ALA A 176 2.18 -9.33 -3.61
N LYS A 177 2.47 -10.59 -3.96
CA LYS A 177 2.64 -11.03 -5.35
C LYS A 177 1.34 -11.08 -6.15
N SER A 178 0.18 -11.13 -5.49
CA SER A 178 -1.12 -11.07 -6.17
C SER A 178 -1.60 -9.64 -6.42
N LEU A 179 -0.85 -8.63 -5.96
CA LEU A 179 -1.14 -7.23 -6.23
C LEU A 179 -0.63 -6.87 -7.63
N ASP A 180 -1.42 -6.08 -8.36
CA ASP A 180 -1.14 -5.75 -9.76
C ASP A 180 -0.40 -4.41 -9.87
N ALA A 181 0.89 -4.47 -10.16
CA ALA A 181 1.73 -3.30 -10.44
C ALA A 181 1.23 -2.49 -11.66
N ALA A 182 0.49 -3.11 -12.59
CA ALA A 182 0.05 -2.49 -13.84
C ALA A 182 -1.10 -1.49 -13.66
N LYS A 183 -1.69 -1.41 -12.47
CA LYS A 183 -2.81 -0.50 -12.17
C LYS A 183 -2.40 0.99 -12.13
N THR A 184 -1.10 1.29 -12.24
CA THR A 184 -0.53 2.65 -12.33
C THR A 184 -0.66 3.31 -13.70
N ASN A 185 -1.03 2.58 -14.76
CA ASN A 185 -1.26 3.17 -16.08
C ASN A 185 -2.74 3.04 -16.47
N GLY A 186 -3.44 4.17 -16.48
CA GLY A 186 -4.89 4.25 -16.62
C GLY A 186 -5.49 3.34 -17.71
N GLY A 187 -6.45 2.51 -17.28
CA GLY A 187 -7.48 1.93 -18.14
C GLY A 187 -7.28 0.47 -18.54
N ALA A 188 -7.78 -0.46 -17.72
CA ALA A 188 -8.69 -1.53 -18.16
C ALA A 188 -9.18 -2.32 -16.94
N ILE A 189 -10.49 -2.37 -16.75
CA ILE A 189 -11.15 -3.39 -15.95
C ILE A 189 -10.91 -4.72 -16.67
N SER A 190 -10.14 -5.63 -16.08
CA SER A 190 -10.21 -7.04 -16.42
C SER A 190 -10.84 -7.78 -15.25
N SER A 191 -12.15 -7.98 -15.36
CA SER A 191 -12.89 -8.94 -14.57
C SER A 191 -12.28 -10.33 -14.76
N SER A 192 -11.60 -10.85 -13.74
CA SER A 192 -11.29 -12.28 -13.65
C SER A 192 -12.60 -13.06 -13.66
N THR A 193 -12.97 -13.58 -14.83
CA THR A 193 -13.97 -14.63 -14.92
C THR A 193 -13.26 -15.93 -14.57
N ASP A 194 -13.48 -16.40 -13.35
CA ASP A 194 -13.27 -17.80 -12.99
C ASP A 194 -13.91 -18.69 -14.05
N LYS A 195 -13.10 -19.50 -14.72
CA LYS A 195 -13.56 -20.71 -15.39
C LYS A 195 -12.86 -21.90 -14.75
N ILE A 196 -13.45 -22.36 -13.65
CA ILE A 196 -13.51 -23.77 -13.32
C ILE A 196 -14.23 -24.45 -14.48
N ASN A 197 -13.65 -25.50 -15.07
CA ASN A 197 -14.39 -26.59 -15.67
C ASN A 197 -13.53 -27.85 -15.63
N ASP A 198 -13.94 -28.76 -14.75
CA ASP A 198 -13.53 -30.15 -14.66
C ASP A 198 -13.85 -30.94 -15.94
N ASP A 199 -12.97 -31.91 -16.20
CA ASP A 199 -13.18 -33.21 -16.84
C ASP A 199 -14.26 -33.37 -17.94
N LYS A 200 -13.79 -33.60 -19.18
CA LYS A 200 -14.21 -34.82 -19.91
C LYS A 200 -13.17 -35.24 -20.96
N LYS A 201 -12.50 -36.34 -20.65
CA LYS A 201 -11.63 -37.12 -21.53
C LYS A 201 -12.48 -38.00 -22.44
N GLU A 202 -12.60 -37.68 -23.73
CA GLU A 202 -13.08 -38.63 -24.76
C GLU A 202 -12.15 -38.56 -25.96
N ASN A 203 -11.43 -39.67 -26.18
CA ASN A 203 -10.58 -39.88 -27.35
C ASN A 203 -11.18 -41.01 -28.19
N GLU A 204 -11.21 -40.79 -29.50
CA GLU A 204 -11.30 -41.75 -30.62
C GLU A 204 -12.57 -42.59 -30.81
N LYS A 205 -13.28 -42.33 -31.92
CA LYS A 205 -13.21 -43.23 -33.09
C LYS A 205 -13.71 -42.58 -34.39
N ASN A 206 -12.85 -42.61 -35.40
CA ASN A 206 -13.17 -42.43 -36.82
C ASN A 206 -14.02 -43.60 -37.33
N GLU A 207 -15.00 -43.31 -38.19
CA GLU A 207 -15.29 -44.13 -39.37
C GLU A 207 -16.12 -43.34 -40.40
N ASN A 208 -15.52 -43.15 -41.58
CA ASN A 208 -16.18 -42.79 -42.83
C ASN A 208 -17.13 -43.92 -43.26
N ASP A 209 -18.28 -43.62 -43.87
CA ASP A 209 -18.45 -43.76 -45.32
C ASP A 209 -19.87 -43.40 -45.80
N SER A 210 -19.90 -42.80 -47.00
CA SER A 210 -20.96 -42.91 -48.03
C SER A 210 -22.37 -42.34 -47.75
N LYS A 211 -23.14 -41.75 -48.67
CA LYS A 211 -23.04 -41.13 -50.01
C LYS A 211 -24.50 -40.92 -50.46
N SER A 212 -24.76 -39.85 -51.22
CA SER A 212 -25.97 -39.63 -52.06
C SER A 212 -27.30 -39.46 -51.31
N SER A 213 -28.10 -38.42 -51.52
CA SER A 213 -28.68 -37.89 -52.76
C SER A 213 -29.68 -36.80 -52.29
N SER A 214 -30.17 -35.80 -53.02
CA SER A 214 -30.10 -35.34 -54.40
C SER A 214 -30.80 -33.97 -54.41
N ALA A 215 -30.41 -33.13 -55.36
CA ALA A 215 -30.91 -31.78 -55.60
C ALA A 215 -32.33 -31.71 -56.21
N ALA A 216 -33.02 -30.60 -56.00
CA ALA A 216 -34.01 -29.93 -56.87
C ALA A 216 -34.27 -28.51 -56.28
N SER A 217 -33.74 -27.40 -56.82
CA SER A 217 -34.21 -26.57 -57.97
C SER A 217 -35.67 -26.07 -57.80
N SER A 218 -36.05 -24.81 -58.05
CA SER A 218 -35.54 -23.80 -58.98
C SER A 218 -35.92 -22.37 -58.50
N LYS A 219 -35.18 -21.36 -58.96
CA LYS A 219 -35.64 -19.97 -59.04
C LYS A 219 -36.11 -19.73 -60.48
N ASP A 220 -37.34 -19.25 -60.63
CA ASP A 220 -37.89 -18.69 -61.85
C ASP A 220 -37.34 -17.27 -62.08
N ASP A 221 -37.10 -16.92 -63.35
CA ASP A 221 -37.47 -15.64 -63.99
C ASP A 221 -36.65 -15.44 -65.28
N GLU A 222 -37.26 -15.66 -66.46
CA GLU A 222 -37.21 -14.72 -67.61
C GLU A 222 -38.20 -15.11 -68.74
N LYS A 223 -39.31 -14.37 -68.80
CA LYS A 223 -39.91 -13.67 -69.96
C LYS A 223 -39.84 -14.29 -71.38
N ASN A 224 -41.00 -14.75 -71.90
CA ASN A 224 -41.75 -14.17 -73.05
C ASN A 224 -42.98 -15.03 -73.39
#